data_AF-B7F5N3-F1
#
_entry.id   AF-B7F5N3-F1
#
_cell.length_a   1.000
_cell.length_b   1.000
_cell.length_c   1.000
_cell.angle_alpha   90.00
_cell.angle_beta   90.00
_cell.angle_gamma   90.00
#
_symmetry.space_group_name_H-M   'P 1'
#
loop_
_entity.id
_entity.type
_entity.pdbx_description
1 polymer ?
#
loop_
_entity_poly.entity_id
_entity_poly.type
_entity_poly.pdbx_seq_one_letter_code
_entity_poly.pdbx_strand_id
1 'polypeptide(L)'
;MVVNLMELYLQRMRQKRPPYPKPVGMDQFTAEFPYEPTPDQNQAFIDVDKDLTERETPMDRLICGDVGFGKTEVAMRAIFIVISAGFQAMVLAPTVILAKQHYDVMSERFSNYPDIKVAMFSGAQTKEEKDELITKIRNGDLHIIVGTHAVLTERMAYNNLGLLVVDEEQKFGVQQKEKIASYKASIDVLTLSATPIPRTLYLALTGFRDASLMSTPPPERVAVRTYVSGFSKERALSAIKFELARGGQVFYVVPRIKAIDDVLQFLKDSLPDVPMAVAHGKKVSKNIQLAMEKFACGEVKILVCTHIIESGIDIPNANTMVVQYAELFGLAQLYQLRGRVGRSGTEGFAYLFYTDKSLLSKIATDRLGAIEEHSDLGQGFHVAEKDMGIRGFGSLFGEQQSGDVANVGIDLFFDMLFDSLSKVDQFCLIPVPYKDVQLDINISSRLSSEYISYLENPVELLNEAAKAAEKDLWTLIQFTEDLRRQYGKEPRDMELLLKKLYVRRMAADLGISRIYSSGKMIIMKTNMNKKVFRLMREAMSLETHRNSLSFTGKEIKGELLVNLPDTLLLNWLFHCLADCYAVIPALVKY
;
A
#
# COMPACT_ATOMS: atom_id res chain seq x y z
N MET A 1 4.07 15.80 -5.54
CA MET A 1 4.01 14.33 -5.33
C MET A 1 3.75 13.92 -3.88
N VAL A 2 4.46 14.42 -2.85
CA VAL A 2 4.09 14.16 -1.43
C VAL A 2 2.66 14.62 -1.13
N VAL A 3 2.29 15.80 -1.62
CA VAL A 3 0.89 16.30 -1.56
C VAL A 3 -0.07 15.31 -2.24
N ASN A 4 0.25 14.78 -3.42
CA ASN A 4 -0.61 13.81 -4.11
C ASN A 4 -0.72 12.47 -3.36
N LEU A 5 0.35 11.99 -2.72
CA LEU A 5 0.33 10.81 -1.85
C LEU A 5 -0.53 11.04 -0.62
N MET A 6 -0.44 12.23 -0.02
CA MET A 6 -1.29 12.64 1.09
C MET A 6 -2.75 12.80 0.67
N GLU A 7 -3.03 13.38 -0.49
CA GLU A 7 -4.39 13.47 -1.04
C GLU A 7 -4.98 12.10 -1.30
N LEU A 8 -4.22 11.17 -1.89
CA LEU A 8 -4.63 9.78 -2.08
C LEU A 8 -4.93 9.11 -0.72
N TYR A 9 -4.04 9.27 0.26
CA TYR A 9 -4.23 8.74 1.61
C TYR A 9 -5.50 9.31 2.27
N LEU A 10 -5.71 10.62 2.21
CA LEU A 10 -6.91 11.28 2.75
C LEU A 10 -8.19 10.85 2.01
N GLN A 11 -8.13 10.65 0.69
CA GLN A 11 -9.25 10.10 -0.08
C GLN A 11 -9.59 8.68 0.39
N ARG A 12 -8.57 7.83 0.62
CA ARG A 12 -8.77 6.46 1.12
C ARG A 12 -9.35 6.41 2.53
N MET A 13 -8.88 7.27 3.43
CA MET A 13 -9.42 7.38 4.80
C MET A 13 -10.88 7.80 4.83
N ARG A 14 -11.36 8.50 3.79
CA ARG A 14 -12.78 8.88 3.64
C ARG A 14 -13.64 7.74 3.09
N GLN A 15 -13.04 6.75 2.43
CA GLN A 15 -13.76 5.59 1.91
C GLN A 15 -14.02 4.58 3.02
N LYS A 16 -15.22 3.99 2.99
CA LYS A 16 -15.58 2.88 3.87
C LYS A 16 -15.74 1.62 3.05
N ARG A 17 -15.03 0.56 3.46
CA ARG A 17 -15.13 -0.80 2.95
C ARG A 17 -15.51 -1.69 4.14
N PRO A 18 -16.69 -2.32 4.15
CA PRO A 18 -17.05 -3.23 5.24
C PRO A 18 -16.00 -4.35 5.32
N PRO A 19 -15.61 -4.79 6.52
CA PRO A 19 -14.64 -5.87 6.67
C PRO A 19 -15.14 -7.16 6.01
N TYR A 20 -14.23 -7.88 5.33
CA TYR A 20 -14.59 -9.14 4.69
C TYR A 20 -14.85 -10.23 5.74
N PRO A 21 -15.87 -11.08 5.57
CA PRO A 21 -16.10 -12.21 6.46
C PRO A 21 -14.95 -13.20 6.36
N LYS A 22 -14.59 -13.82 7.49
CA LYS A 22 -13.55 -14.87 7.49
C LYS A 22 -14.03 -16.08 6.69
N PRO A 23 -13.23 -16.58 5.73
CA PRO A 23 -13.65 -17.70 4.88
C PRO A 23 -13.67 -19.02 5.67
N VAL A 24 -14.75 -19.78 5.51
CA VAL A 24 -14.96 -21.07 6.21
C VAL A 24 -13.89 -22.11 5.86
N GLY A 25 -13.27 -22.02 4.67
CA GLY A 25 -12.24 -22.94 4.19
C GLY A 25 -10.80 -22.48 4.39
N MET A 26 -10.54 -21.41 5.17
CA MET A 26 -9.18 -20.85 5.30
C MET A 26 -8.17 -21.87 5.84
N ASP A 27 -8.56 -22.66 6.83
CA ASP A 27 -7.68 -23.66 7.44
C ASP A 27 -7.27 -24.74 6.43
N GLN A 28 -8.19 -25.16 5.57
CA GLN A 28 -7.91 -26.11 4.50
C GLN A 28 -6.97 -25.48 3.46
N PHE A 29 -7.26 -24.25 3.02
CA PHE A 29 -6.43 -23.54 2.05
C PHE A 29 -5.01 -23.31 2.55
N THR A 30 -4.84 -23.01 3.84
CA THR A 30 -3.52 -22.82 4.45
C THR A 30 -2.77 -24.13 4.65
N ALA A 31 -3.47 -25.23 4.96
CA ALA A 31 -2.87 -26.56 5.12
C ALA A 31 -2.33 -27.17 3.82
N GLU A 32 -2.84 -26.75 2.66
CA GLU A 32 -2.29 -27.14 1.37
C GLU A 32 -0.89 -26.57 1.12
N PHE A 33 -0.43 -25.58 1.90
CA PHE A 33 0.89 -24.97 1.69
C PHE A 33 1.98 -25.96 2.14
N PRO A 34 2.87 -26.43 1.24
CA PRO A 34 3.74 -27.56 1.54
C PRO A 34 4.94 -27.21 2.44
N TYR A 35 5.12 -25.93 2.78
CA TYR A 35 6.26 -25.43 3.55
C TYR A 35 5.81 -24.89 4.91
N GLU A 36 6.68 -24.96 5.90
CA GLU A 36 6.44 -24.31 7.20
C GLU A 36 6.72 -22.79 7.07
N PRO A 37 5.75 -21.91 7.40
CA PRO A 37 5.96 -20.49 7.27
C PRO A 37 6.97 -19.92 8.28
N THR A 38 7.80 -18.97 7.83
CA THR A 38 8.72 -18.23 8.70
C THR A 38 7.97 -17.29 9.66
N PRO A 39 8.61 -16.83 10.75
CA PRO A 39 7.99 -15.84 11.66
C PRO A 39 7.53 -14.57 10.93
N ASP A 40 8.36 -14.07 10.01
CA ASP A 40 8.03 -12.87 9.21
C ASP A 40 6.87 -13.14 8.23
N GLN A 41 6.79 -14.34 7.65
CA GLN A 41 5.64 -14.76 6.83
C GLN A 41 4.36 -14.79 7.66
N ASN A 42 4.40 -15.39 8.85
CA ASN A 42 3.25 -15.45 9.75
C ASN A 42 2.77 -14.05 10.14
N GLN A 43 3.70 -13.13 10.45
CA GLN A 43 3.34 -11.75 10.72
C GLN A 43 2.68 -11.08 9.51
N ALA A 44 3.25 -11.24 8.31
CA ALA A 44 2.66 -10.70 7.08
C ALA A 44 1.25 -11.27 6.79
N PHE A 45 1.01 -12.55 7.10
CA PHE A 45 -0.31 -13.17 6.99
C PHE A 45 -1.32 -12.55 7.97
N ILE A 46 -0.92 -12.37 9.24
CA ILE A 46 -1.77 -11.75 10.26
C ILE A 46 -2.09 -10.30 9.91
N ASP A 47 -1.10 -9.55 9.46
CA ASP A 47 -1.26 -8.15 9.08
C ASP A 47 -2.28 -7.99 7.94
N VAL A 48 -2.16 -8.82 6.89
CA VAL A 48 -3.09 -8.81 5.75
C VAL A 48 -4.48 -9.31 6.15
N ASP A 49 -4.58 -10.35 6.99
CA ASP A 49 -5.87 -10.85 7.51
C ASP A 49 -6.62 -9.75 8.26
N LYS A 50 -5.94 -9.03 9.16
CA LYS A 50 -6.53 -7.93 9.93
C LYS A 50 -6.97 -6.76 9.04
N ASP A 51 -6.14 -6.39 8.08
CA ASP A 51 -6.47 -5.29 7.16
C ASP A 51 -7.72 -5.60 6.33
N LEU A 52 -7.94 -6.86 5.95
CA LEU A 52 -9.08 -7.29 5.16
C LEU A 52 -10.32 -7.59 6.01
N THR A 53 -10.16 -8.18 7.20
CA THR A 53 -11.28 -8.74 7.98
C THR A 53 -11.70 -7.91 9.19
N GLU A 54 -10.88 -6.93 9.63
CA GLU A 54 -11.18 -6.10 10.81
C GLU A 54 -11.31 -4.61 10.47
N ARG A 55 -10.53 -4.07 9.52
CA ARG A 55 -10.54 -2.64 9.20
C ARG A 55 -11.75 -2.25 8.33
N GLU A 56 -12.29 -1.05 8.57
CA GLU A 56 -13.34 -0.45 7.73
C GLU A 56 -12.78 0.42 6.58
N THR A 57 -11.46 0.62 6.51
CA THR A 57 -10.80 1.37 5.44
C THR A 57 -10.15 0.42 4.44
N PRO A 58 -10.15 0.74 3.13
CA PRO A 58 -9.42 -0.06 2.15
C PRO A 58 -7.94 -0.19 2.52
N MET A 59 -7.37 -1.38 2.35
CA MET A 59 -5.96 -1.74 2.61
C MET A 59 -5.04 -1.20 1.50
N ASP A 60 -3.94 -0.52 1.84
CA ASP A 60 -2.81 -0.28 0.92
C ASP A 60 -1.54 -0.76 1.60
N ARG A 61 -1.23 -2.04 1.38
CA ARG A 61 -0.10 -2.71 2.03
C ARG A 61 1.00 -3.03 1.04
N LEU A 62 2.24 -2.77 1.45
CA LEU A 62 3.45 -3.18 0.75
C LEU A 62 4.11 -4.37 1.44
N ILE A 63 4.24 -5.50 0.74
CA ILE A 63 5.01 -6.66 1.18
C ILE A 63 6.40 -6.58 0.56
N CYS A 64 7.40 -6.37 1.43
CA CYS A 64 8.80 -6.29 1.05
C CYS A 64 9.52 -7.54 1.51
N GLY A 65 10.20 -8.23 0.60
CA GLY A 65 11.08 -9.33 0.95
C GLY A 65 11.90 -9.79 -0.23
N ASP A 66 12.97 -10.56 -0.01
CA ASP A 66 13.79 -11.05 -1.10
C ASP A 66 13.01 -12.01 -2.02
N VAL A 67 13.53 -12.22 -3.23
CA VAL A 67 12.95 -13.18 -4.17
C VAL A 67 12.93 -14.57 -3.53
N GLY A 68 11.82 -15.30 -3.63
CA GLY A 68 11.69 -16.65 -3.05
C GLY A 68 11.29 -16.70 -1.57
N PHE A 69 11.06 -15.56 -0.91
CA PHE A 69 10.60 -15.53 0.49
C PHE A 69 9.08 -15.76 0.64
N GLY A 70 8.39 -16.32 -0.36
CA GLY A 70 6.95 -16.63 -0.25
C GLY A 70 6.01 -15.41 -0.33
N LYS A 71 6.41 -14.31 -0.96
CA LYS A 71 5.51 -13.14 -1.19
C LYS A 71 4.21 -13.52 -1.91
N THR A 72 4.31 -14.46 -2.86
CA THR A 72 3.14 -14.97 -3.61
C THR A 72 2.15 -15.68 -2.69
N GLU A 73 2.60 -16.37 -1.63
CA GLU A 73 1.73 -17.03 -0.66
C GLU A 73 0.90 -16.01 0.13
N VAL A 74 1.50 -14.88 0.52
CA VAL A 74 0.78 -13.78 1.17
C VAL A 74 -0.35 -13.27 0.27
N ALA A 75 -0.07 -13.10 -1.03
CA ALA A 75 -1.07 -12.65 -1.99
C ALA A 75 -2.16 -13.71 -2.25
N MET A 76 -1.83 -14.99 -2.34
CA MET A 76 -2.81 -16.06 -2.54
C MET A 76 -3.82 -16.14 -1.39
N ARG A 77 -3.35 -16.01 -0.15
CA ARG A 77 -4.23 -15.95 1.03
C ARG A 77 -5.16 -14.73 1.00
N ALA A 78 -4.64 -13.55 0.64
CA ALA A 78 -5.43 -12.34 0.48
C ALA A 78 -6.53 -12.50 -0.60
N ILE A 79 -6.16 -13.08 -1.74
CA ILE A 79 -7.07 -13.36 -2.85
C ILE A 79 -8.19 -14.31 -2.41
N PHE A 80 -7.86 -15.37 -1.67
CA PHE A 80 -8.86 -16.33 -1.18
C PHE A 80 -9.90 -15.69 -0.24
N ILE A 81 -9.47 -14.80 0.66
CA ILE A 81 -10.39 -14.03 1.55
C ILE A 81 -11.37 -13.20 0.73
N VAL A 82 -10.86 -12.44 -0.23
CA VAL A 82 -11.67 -11.50 -1.03
C VAL A 82 -12.64 -12.23 -1.96
N ILE A 83 -12.22 -13.33 -2.58
CA ILE A 83 -13.08 -14.13 -3.46
C ILE A 83 -14.17 -14.86 -2.68
N SER A 84 -13.84 -15.36 -1.49
CA SER A 84 -14.83 -16.01 -0.62
C SER A 84 -15.93 -15.05 -0.17
N ALA A 85 -15.66 -13.73 -0.19
CA ALA A 85 -16.65 -12.69 0.07
C ALA A 85 -17.47 -12.27 -1.18
N GLY A 86 -17.27 -12.92 -2.34
CA GLY A 86 -17.99 -12.64 -3.58
C GLY A 86 -17.41 -11.50 -4.42
N PHE A 87 -16.17 -11.10 -4.17
CA PHE A 87 -15.46 -10.09 -4.94
C PHE A 87 -14.48 -10.71 -5.94
N GLN A 88 -14.07 -9.95 -6.94
CA GLN A 88 -13.04 -10.32 -7.92
C GLN A 88 -11.68 -9.81 -7.46
N ALA A 89 -10.61 -10.50 -7.86
CA ALA A 89 -9.23 -10.09 -7.62
C ALA A 89 -8.46 -9.92 -8.94
N MET A 90 -7.68 -8.84 -9.04
CA MET A 90 -6.79 -8.55 -10.15
C MET A 90 -5.34 -8.68 -9.70
N VAL A 91 -4.54 -9.46 -10.45
CA VAL A 91 -3.10 -9.62 -10.23
C VAL A 91 -2.35 -9.04 -11.41
N LEU A 92 -1.61 -7.97 -11.16
CA LEU A 92 -0.90 -7.21 -12.18
C LEU A 92 0.59 -7.49 -12.12
N ALA A 93 1.14 -7.95 -13.25
CA ALA A 93 2.57 -8.21 -13.43
C ALA A 93 3.15 -7.39 -14.59
N PRO A 94 4.44 -6.98 -14.54
CA PRO A 94 5.02 -6.07 -15.53
C PRO A 94 5.25 -6.75 -16.89
N THR A 95 5.44 -8.07 -16.91
CA THR A 95 5.74 -8.84 -18.13
C THR A 95 4.77 -10.01 -18.30
N VAL A 96 4.60 -10.44 -19.55
CA VAL A 96 3.75 -11.60 -19.90
C VAL A 96 4.29 -12.88 -19.24
N ILE A 97 5.60 -12.99 -19.07
CA ILE A 97 6.23 -14.16 -18.47
C ILE A 97 5.89 -14.25 -16.97
N LEU A 98 6.00 -13.14 -16.23
CA LEU A 98 5.57 -13.09 -14.83
C LEU A 98 4.07 -13.32 -14.67
N ALA A 99 3.27 -12.73 -15.54
CA ALA A 99 1.82 -12.96 -15.54
C ALA A 99 1.51 -14.45 -15.78
N LYS A 100 2.22 -15.13 -16.68
CA LYS A 100 2.07 -16.57 -16.91
C LYS A 100 2.48 -17.38 -15.68
N GLN A 101 3.59 -17.05 -15.03
CA GLN A 101 4.02 -17.72 -13.80
C GLN A 101 2.99 -17.61 -12.67
N HIS A 102 2.49 -16.40 -12.42
CA HIS A 102 1.42 -16.20 -11.44
C HIS A 102 0.16 -16.96 -11.82
N TYR A 103 -0.21 -16.95 -13.12
CA TYR A 103 -1.35 -17.71 -13.62
C TYR A 103 -1.19 -19.22 -13.41
N ASP A 104 -0.03 -19.79 -13.74
CA ASP A 104 0.22 -21.23 -13.62
C ASP A 104 0.15 -21.66 -12.15
N VAL A 105 0.85 -20.95 -11.26
CA VAL A 105 0.86 -21.21 -9.81
C VAL A 105 -0.53 -21.07 -9.19
N MET A 106 -1.26 -19.99 -9.54
CA MET A 106 -2.62 -19.79 -9.03
C MET A 106 -3.58 -20.82 -9.61
N SER A 107 -3.50 -21.16 -10.89
CA SER A 107 -4.39 -22.16 -11.50
C SER A 107 -4.20 -23.53 -10.87
N GLU A 108 -2.96 -23.92 -10.56
CA GLU A 108 -2.66 -25.15 -9.82
C GLU A 108 -3.23 -25.07 -8.40
N ARG A 109 -2.94 -23.99 -7.66
CA ARG A 109 -3.41 -23.83 -6.27
C ARG A 109 -4.92 -23.80 -6.14
N PHE A 110 -5.62 -23.12 -7.04
CA PHE A 110 -7.07 -22.99 -7.02
C PHE A 110 -7.79 -24.15 -7.72
N SER A 111 -7.07 -25.14 -8.26
CA SER A 111 -7.68 -26.31 -8.93
C SER A 111 -8.54 -27.16 -8.01
N ASN A 112 -8.25 -27.18 -6.71
CA ASN A 112 -9.04 -27.85 -5.68
C ASN A 112 -10.37 -27.14 -5.38
N TYR A 113 -10.60 -25.94 -5.93
CA TYR A 113 -11.76 -25.09 -5.68
C TYR A 113 -12.53 -24.86 -7.00
N PRO A 114 -13.46 -25.76 -7.38
CA PRO A 114 -14.09 -25.76 -8.71
C PRO A 114 -14.94 -24.51 -8.99
N ASP A 115 -15.38 -23.81 -7.96
CA ASP A 115 -16.15 -22.56 -8.09
C ASP A 115 -15.26 -21.37 -8.44
N ILE A 116 -13.95 -21.45 -8.18
CA ILE A 116 -13.00 -20.35 -8.43
C ILE A 116 -12.41 -20.51 -9.82
N LYS A 117 -12.62 -19.50 -10.66
CA LYS A 117 -12.12 -19.46 -12.04
C LYS A 117 -11.02 -18.43 -12.19
N VAL A 118 -9.87 -18.89 -12.69
CA VAL A 118 -8.67 -18.10 -12.97
C VAL A 118 -8.56 -17.88 -14.48
N ALA A 119 -8.25 -16.66 -14.90
CA ALA A 119 -7.96 -16.35 -16.29
C ALA A 119 -6.73 -15.46 -16.43
N MET A 120 -5.94 -15.70 -17.49
CA MET A 120 -4.85 -14.84 -17.89
C MET A 120 -5.33 -13.83 -18.93
N PHE A 121 -4.97 -12.55 -18.77
CA PHE A 121 -5.21 -11.51 -19.77
C PHE A 121 -3.90 -10.82 -20.16
N SER A 122 -3.51 -10.94 -21.42
CA SER A 122 -2.25 -10.40 -21.93
C SER A 122 -2.35 -9.88 -23.35
N GLY A 123 -1.31 -9.14 -23.77
CA GLY A 123 -1.21 -8.65 -25.15
C GLY A 123 -1.16 -9.76 -26.20
N ALA A 124 -0.79 -10.99 -25.84
CA ALA A 124 -0.56 -12.10 -26.76
C ALA A 124 -1.83 -12.77 -27.32
N GLN A 125 -2.97 -12.57 -26.68
CA GLN A 125 -4.27 -13.15 -27.08
C GLN A 125 -4.88 -12.45 -28.30
N THR A 126 -5.70 -13.18 -29.05
CA THR A 126 -6.44 -12.66 -30.21
C THR A 126 -7.53 -11.68 -29.78
N LYS A 127 -8.12 -10.98 -30.75
CA LYS A 127 -9.19 -10.01 -30.45
C LYS A 127 -10.45 -10.71 -29.96
N GLU A 128 -10.84 -11.82 -30.59
CA GLU A 128 -12.01 -12.61 -30.17
C GLU A 128 -11.86 -13.14 -28.73
N GLU A 129 -10.69 -13.71 -28.40
CA GLU A 129 -10.39 -14.21 -27.04
C GLU A 129 -10.49 -13.09 -25.99
N LYS A 130 -9.98 -11.89 -26.31
CA LYS A 130 -10.04 -10.74 -25.40
C LYS A 130 -11.47 -10.28 -25.17
N ASP A 131 -12.27 -10.17 -26.23
CA ASP A 131 -13.67 -9.72 -26.13
C ASP A 131 -14.52 -10.73 -25.33
N GLU A 132 -14.25 -12.03 -25.47
CA GLU A 132 -14.88 -13.08 -24.65
C GLU A 132 -14.49 -12.96 -23.16
N LEU A 133 -13.19 -12.81 -22.87
CA LEU A 133 -12.69 -12.65 -21.49
C LEU A 133 -13.27 -11.39 -20.82
N ILE A 134 -13.31 -10.26 -21.53
CA ILE A 134 -13.90 -9.02 -21.00
C ILE A 134 -15.37 -9.23 -20.65
N THR A 135 -16.12 -9.95 -21.48
CA THR A 135 -17.53 -10.25 -21.22
C THR A 135 -17.70 -11.10 -19.96
N LYS A 136 -16.88 -12.15 -19.80
CA LYS A 136 -16.87 -13.02 -18.62
C LYS A 136 -16.46 -12.28 -17.34
N ILE A 137 -15.47 -11.39 -17.42
CA ILE A 137 -15.04 -10.54 -16.29
C ILE A 137 -16.19 -9.63 -15.86
N ARG A 138 -16.86 -8.98 -16.81
CA ARG A 138 -17.97 -8.07 -16.54
C ARG A 138 -19.19 -8.77 -15.94
N ASN A 139 -19.45 -10.01 -16.34
CA ASN A 139 -20.55 -10.80 -15.81
C ASN A 139 -20.24 -11.40 -14.41
N GLY A 140 -18.98 -11.38 -13.99
CA GLY A 140 -18.53 -12.00 -12.73
C GLY A 140 -18.26 -13.50 -12.84
N ASP A 141 -18.19 -14.06 -14.05
CA ASP A 141 -17.89 -15.48 -14.27
C ASP A 141 -16.44 -15.83 -13.92
N LEU A 142 -15.55 -14.84 -13.90
CA LEU A 142 -14.13 -14.96 -13.60
C LEU A 142 -13.80 -14.28 -12.27
N HIS A 143 -13.11 -14.99 -11.39
CA HIS A 143 -12.84 -14.54 -10.02
C HIS A 143 -11.43 -13.97 -9.88
N ILE A 144 -10.43 -14.62 -10.50
CA ILE A 144 -9.03 -14.19 -10.50
C ILE A 144 -8.63 -13.81 -11.92
N ILE A 145 -8.21 -12.56 -12.11
CA ILE A 145 -7.70 -12.05 -13.38
C ILE A 145 -6.21 -11.78 -13.21
N VAL A 146 -5.36 -12.59 -13.83
CA VAL A 146 -3.92 -12.39 -13.86
C VAL A 146 -3.53 -11.74 -15.17
N GLY A 147 -2.83 -10.60 -15.17
CA GLY A 147 -2.48 -9.96 -16.43
C GLY A 147 -1.42 -8.91 -16.38
N THR A 148 -1.11 -8.37 -17.57
CA THR A 148 -0.14 -7.29 -17.73
C THR A 148 -0.84 -5.93 -17.77
N HIS A 149 -0.08 -4.87 -18.06
CA HIS A 149 -0.62 -3.52 -18.30
C HIS A 149 -1.79 -3.47 -19.31
N ALA A 150 -1.99 -4.50 -20.14
CA ALA A 150 -3.16 -4.63 -21.02
C ALA A 150 -4.49 -4.61 -20.23
N VAL A 151 -4.48 -5.06 -18.98
CA VAL A 151 -5.64 -5.07 -18.08
C VAL A 151 -6.00 -3.67 -17.58
N LEU A 152 -5.04 -2.73 -17.57
CA LEU A 152 -5.26 -1.34 -17.15
C LEU A 152 -5.91 -0.47 -18.24
N THR A 153 -6.54 -1.07 -19.25
CA THR A 153 -7.21 -0.31 -20.33
C THR A 153 -8.65 0.04 -19.93
N GLU A 154 -9.18 1.16 -20.44
CA GLU A 154 -10.51 1.68 -20.07
C GLU A 154 -11.69 0.76 -20.45
N ARG A 155 -11.43 -0.27 -21.27
CA ARG A 155 -12.45 -1.25 -21.69
C ARG A 155 -12.74 -2.31 -20.63
N MET A 156 -11.88 -2.45 -19.61
CA MET A 156 -12.06 -3.42 -18.54
C MET A 156 -13.04 -2.88 -17.50
N ALA A 157 -14.29 -3.35 -17.57
CA ALA A 157 -15.28 -3.14 -16.51
C ALA A 157 -15.42 -4.42 -15.69
N TYR A 158 -15.09 -4.34 -14.41
CA TYR A 158 -15.26 -5.43 -13.46
C TYR A 158 -16.67 -5.42 -12.88
N ASN A 159 -17.18 -6.58 -12.49
CA ASN A 159 -18.45 -6.68 -11.79
C ASN A 159 -18.31 -6.14 -10.36
N ASN A 160 -17.35 -6.70 -9.60
CA ASN A 160 -17.12 -6.34 -8.20
C ASN A 160 -15.65 -6.54 -7.81
N LEU A 161 -14.74 -5.70 -8.34
CA LEU A 161 -13.32 -5.78 -8.02
C LEU A 161 -13.05 -5.34 -6.57
N GLY A 162 -12.57 -6.26 -5.73
CA GLY A 162 -12.27 -5.99 -4.32
C GLY A 162 -10.79 -5.82 -4.03
N LEU A 163 -9.92 -6.53 -4.77
CA LEU A 163 -8.47 -6.57 -4.51
C LEU A 163 -7.64 -6.40 -5.78
N LEU A 164 -6.61 -5.57 -5.68
CA LEU A 164 -5.55 -5.44 -6.68
C LEU A 164 -4.20 -5.84 -6.05
N VAL A 165 -3.62 -6.91 -6.57
CA VAL A 165 -2.24 -7.32 -6.27
C VAL A 165 -1.32 -6.78 -7.35
N VAL A 166 -0.30 -6.00 -6.99
CA VAL A 166 0.69 -5.46 -7.94
C VAL A 166 2.05 -6.04 -7.62
N ASP A 167 2.63 -6.79 -8.54
CA ASP A 167 3.99 -7.33 -8.40
C ASP A 167 5.00 -6.46 -9.14
N GLU A 168 6.13 -6.15 -8.51
CA GLU A 168 7.22 -5.32 -9.06
C GLU A 168 6.74 -3.96 -9.61
N GLU A 169 5.97 -3.20 -8.81
CA GLU A 169 5.39 -1.88 -9.14
C GLU A 169 6.40 -0.91 -9.78
N GLN A 170 7.68 -0.97 -9.39
CA GLN A 170 8.74 -0.11 -9.89
C GLN A 170 9.02 -0.27 -11.40
N LYS A 171 8.67 -1.42 -12.00
CA LYS A 171 8.87 -1.70 -13.43
C LYS A 171 7.76 -1.15 -14.33
N PHE A 172 6.69 -0.62 -13.76
CA PHE A 172 5.61 0.02 -14.52
C PHE A 172 5.95 1.46 -14.91
N GLY A 173 5.50 1.85 -16.11
CA GLY A 173 5.66 3.21 -16.61
C GLY A 173 4.75 4.22 -15.89
N VAL A 174 5.00 5.52 -16.11
CA VAL A 174 4.29 6.62 -15.43
C VAL A 174 2.76 6.53 -15.62
N GLN A 175 2.29 6.43 -16.86
CA GLN A 175 0.85 6.31 -17.16
C GLN A 175 0.18 5.08 -16.53
N GLN A 176 0.93 3.98 -16.39
CA GLN A 176 0.42 2.77 -15.76
C GLN A 176 0.29 2.96 -14.25
N LYS A 177 1.26 3.64 -13.62
CA LYS A 177 1.24 3.98 -12.19
C LYS A 177 0.10 4.93 -11.84
N GLU A 178 -0.22 5.89 -12.71
CA GLU A 178 -1.39 6.78 -12.52
C GLU A 178 -2.70 6.00 -12.49
N LYS A 179 -2.87 5.01 -13.39
CA LYS A 179 -4.04 4.12 -13.37
C LYS A 179 -4.06 3.20 -12.15
N ILE A 180 -2.91 2.67 -11.74
CA ILE A 180 -2.83 1.91 -10.49
C ILE A 180 -3.24 2.81 -9.30
N ALA A 181 -2.82 4.07 -9.29
CA ALA A 181 -3.19 5.03 -8.25
C ALA A 181 -4.70 5.33 -8.24
N SER A 182 -5.38 5.37 -9.39
CA SER A 182 -6.84 5.54 -9.41
C SER A 182 -7.57 4.34 -8.80
N TYR A 183 -7.09 3.10 -9.03
CA TYR A 183 -7.61 1.92 -8.33
C TYR A 183 -7.30 1.98 -6.82
N LYS A 184 -6.09 2.40 -6.45
CA LYS A 184 -5.72 2.65 -5.05
C LYS A 184 -6.65 3.66 -4.35
N ALA A 185 -7.48 4.44 -5.04
CA ALA A 185 -8.43 5.30 -4.33
C ALA A 185 -9.65 4.55 -3.75
N SER A 186 -10.00 3.37 -4.30
CA SER A 186 -11.31 2.74 -4.09
C SER A 186 -11.28 1.30 -3.60
N ILE A 187 -10.21 0.55 -3.91
CA ILE A 187 -10.12 -0.89 -3.60
C ILE A 187 -8.93 -1.23 -2.71
N ASP A 188 -8.93 -2.46 -2.20
CA ASP A 188 -7.80 -3.02 -1.49
C ASP A 188 -6.63 -3.25 -2.44
N VAL A 189 -5.43 -2.85 -2.02
CA VAL A 189 -4.22 -2.95 -2.82
C VAL A 189 -3.11 -3.61 -2.02
N LEU A 190 -2.56 -4.68 -2.57
CA LEU A 190 -1.40 -5.39 -2.04
C LEU A 190 -0.26 -5.27 -3.04
N THR A 191 0.79 -4.55 -2.70
CA THR A 191 1.99 -4.45 -3.55
C THR A 191 3.06 -5.41 -3.08
N LEU A 192 3.61 -6.19 -4.00
CA LEU A 192 4.73 -7.10 -3.77
C LEU A 192 5.99 -6.52 -4.39
N SER A 193 7.07 -6.44 -3.62
CA SER A 193 8.36 -5.96 -4.12
C SER A 193 9.47 -6.90 -3.70
N ALA A 194 10.29 -7.32 -4.67
CA ALA A 194 11.55 -7.99 -4.38
C ALA A 194 12.70 -7.03 -4.07
N THR A 195 12.57 -5.74 -4.40
CA THR A 195 13.56 -4.74 -4.00
C THR A 195 13.20 -4.20 -2.63
N PRO A 196 14.01 -4.45 -1.60
CA PRO A 196 13.77 -3.88 -0.29
C PRO A 196 13.84 -2.36 -0.37
N ILE A 197 12.85 -1.70 0.23
CA ILE A 197 12.91 -0.25 0.47
C ILE A 197 13.89 -0.04 1.64
N PRO A 198 14.82 0.93 1.55
CA PRO A 198 15.70 1.29 2.66
C PRO A 198 14.93 1.48 3.97
N ARG A 199 15.44 0.95 5.08
CA ARG A 199 14.71 0.95 6.36
C ARG A 199 14.37 2.38 6.83
N THR A 200 15.22 3.34 6.50
CA THR A 200 14.99 4.77 6.74
C THR A 200 13.78 5.30 5.96
N LEU A 201 13.61 4.90 4.70
CA LEU A 201 12.44 5.24 3.90
C LEU A 201 11.19 4.49 4.39
N TYR A 202 11.33 3.26 4.88
CA TYR A 202 10.27 2.54 5.58
C TYR A 202 9.78 3.29 6.84
N LEU A 203 10.69 3.77 7.68
CA LEU A 203 10.34 4.56 8.87
C LEU A 203 9.71 5.92 8.54
N ALA A 204 10.03 6.48 7.38
CA ALA A 204 9.43 7.74 6.92
C ALA A 204 8.07 7.56 6.23
N LEU A 205 7.81 6.39 5.63
CA LEU A 205 6.53 6.04 4.98
C LEU A 205 5.53 5.42 5.95
N THR A 206 6.00 4.89 7.08
CA THR A 206 5.15 4.36 8.15
C THR A 206 4.31 5.51 8.72
N GLY A 207 2.99 5.42 8.49
CA GLY A 207 2.02 6.49 8.71
C GLY A 207 1.13 6.78 7.48
N PHE A 208 1.63 6.53 6.27
CA PHE A 208 0.87 6.70 5.02
C PHE A 208 0.57 5.40 4.28
N ARG A 209 1.45 4.41 4.42
CA ARG A 209 1.33 3.12 3.76
C ARG A 209 1.72 2.03 4.73
N ASP A 210 0.81 1.09 4.95
CA ASP A 210 1.12 -0.09 5.73
C ASP A 210 2.16 -0.93 4.98
N ALA A 211 3.12 -1.51 5.68
CA ALA A 211 4.12 -2.36 5.06
C ALA A 211 4.48 -3.52 5.99
N SER A 212 4.68 -4.71 5.43
CA SER A 212 5.15 -5.89 6.15
C SER A 212 6.49 -6.33 5.55
N LEU A 213 7.45 -6.58 6.45
CA LEU A 213 8.82 -6.91 6.10
C LEU A 213 9.06 -8.40 6.25
N MET A 214 9.63 -9.02 5.21
CA MET A 214 10.01 -10.42 5.19
C MET A 214 11.52 -10.50 5.00
N SER A 215 12.24 -10.69 6.10
CA SER A 215 13.70 -10.70 6.15
C SER A 215 14.29 -12.08 6.42
N THR A 216 13.52 -12.95 7.07
CA THR A 216 13.92 -14.31 7.41
C THR A 216 13.82 -15.20 6.17
N PRO A 217 14.95 -15.75 5.66
CA PRO A 217 14.92 -16.65 4.53
C PRO A 217 14.23 -17.99 4.89
N PRO A 218 13.56 -18.65 3.92
CA PRO A 218 13.07 -20.01 4.12
C PRO A 218 14.23 -20.99 4.41
N PRO A 219 14.00 -22.03 5.23
CA PRO A 219 15.05 -22.92 5.73
C PRO A 219 15.80 -23.71 4.64
N GLU A 220 15.18 -23.94 3.48
CA GLU A 220 15.80 -24.69 2.37
C GLU A 220 16.76 -23.86 1.50
N ARG A 221 16.91 -22.55 1.78
CA ARG A 221 17.65 -21.65 0.90
C ARG A 221 19.12 -21.54 1.29
N VAL A 222 20.00 -21.84 0.33
CA VAL A 222 21.46 -21.66 0.47
C VAL A 222 21.86 -20.31 -0.13
N ALA A 223 22.79 -19.60 0.53
CA ALA A 223 23.31 -18.33 0.03
C ALA A 223 24.10 -18.51 -1.28
N VAL A 224 23.99 -17.53 -2.18
CA VAL A 224 24.69 -17.55 -3.47
C VAL A 224 26.11 -17.01 -3.28
N ARG A 225 27.12 -17.82 -3.57
CA ARG A 225 28.53 -17.37 -3.52
C ARG A 225 28.80 -16.39 -4.66
N THR A 226 29.15 -15.17 -4.31
CA THR A 226 29.41 -14.10 -5.27
C THR A 226 30.91 -13.85 -5.38
N TYR A 227 31.43 -13.82 -6.60
CA TYR A 227 32.84 -13.56 -6.90
C TYR A 227 32.95 -12.35 -7.83
N VAL A 228 33.70 -11.33 -7.41
CA VAL A 228 33.94 -10.14 -8.22
C VAL A 228 35.39 -10.11 -8.68
N SER A 229 35.64 -10.14 -10.00
CA SER A 229 37.01 -10.11 -10.52
C SER A 229 37.14 -9.55 -11.94
N GLY A 230 38.37 -9.25 -12.36
CA GLY A 230 38.64 -8.89 -13.76
C GLY A 230 38.29 -10.04 -14.71
N PHE A 231 37.75 -9.70 -15.88
CA PHE A 231 37.32 -10.68 -16.86
C PHE A 231 38.49 -11.54 -17.35
N SER A 232 38.35 -12.85 -17.20
CA SER A 232 39.23 -13.84 -17.83
C SER A 232 38.38 -14.92 -18.49
N LYS A 233 38.66 -15.18 -19.77
CA LYS A 233 37.98 -16.23 -20.55
C LYS A 233 38.10 -17.60 -19.87
N GLU A 234 39.26 -17.89 -19.28
CA GLU A 234 39.54 -19.15 -18.59
C GLU A 234 38.66 -19.32 -17.35
N ARG A 235 38.49 -18.26 -16.55
CA ARG A 235 37.63 -18.27 -15.35
C ARG A 235 36.15 -18.40 -15.70
N ALA A 236 35.71 -17.69 -16.75
CA ALA A 236 34.33 -17.82 -17.22
C ALA A 236 34.06 -19.26 -17.71
N LEU A 237 34.98 -19.86 -18.46
CA LEU A 237 34.84 -21.23 -18.94
C LEU A 237 34.91 -22.26 -17.82
N SER A 238 35.78 -22.09 -16.82
CA SER A 238 35.86 -23.01 -15.69
C SER A 238 34.58 -23.00 -14.86
N ALA A 239 34.00 -21.82 -14.62
CA ALA A 239 32.69 -21.69 -13.97
C ALA A 239 31.57 -22.39 -14.75
N ILE A 240 31.51 -22.20 -16.07
CA ILE A 240 30.51 -22.85 -16.93
C ILE A 240 30.69 -24.38 -16.90
N LYS A 241 31.92 -24.88 -17.09
CA LYS A 241 32.21 -26.32 -17.08
C LYS A 241 31.88 -26.96 -15.74
N PHE A 242 32.14 -26.27 -14.63
CA PHE A 242 31.79 -26.73 -13.29
C PHE A 242 30.28 -26.96 -13.14
N GLU A 243 29.44 -26.01 -13.60
CA GLU A 243 27.98 -26.18 -13.52
C GLU A 243 27.46 -27.27 -14.46
N LEU A 244 28.00 -27.33 -15.69
CA LEU A 244 27.63 -28.38 -16.66
C LEU A 244 27.97 -29.78 -16.15
N ALA A 245 29.11 -29.94 -15.45
CA ALA A 245 29.49 -31.21 -14.83
C ALA A 245 28.53 -31.63 -13.69
N ARG A 246 27.88 -30.66 -13.03
CA ARG A 246 26.83 -30.89 -12.04
C ARG A 246 25.45 -31.13 -12.67
N GLY A 247 25.35 -31.10 -14.00
CA GLY A 247 24.10 -31.27 -14.74
C GLY A 247 23.19 -30.04 -14.78
N GLY A 248 23.61 -28.94 -14.14
CA GLY A 248 22.84 -27.71 -14.03
C GLY A 248 22.88 -26.85 -15.30
N GLN A 249 22.32 -25.64 -15.17
CA GLN A 249 22.20 -24.68 -16.26
C GLN A 249 22.83 -23.35 -15.90
N VAL A 250 23.30 -22.62 -16.92
CA VAL A 250 24.06 -21.37 -16.74
C VAL A 250 23.38 -20.19 -17.41
N PHE A 251 23.26 -19.09 -16.66
CA PHE A 251 22.96 -17.78 -17.24
C PHE A 251 24.25 -17.06 -17.60
N TYR A 252 24.38 -16.63 -18.85
CA TYR A 252 25.44 -15.73 -19.30
C TYR A 252 24.84 -14.38 -19.65
N VAL A 253 25.11 -13.36 -18.84
CA VAL A 253 24.50 -12.03 -18.91
C VAL A 253 25.49 -11.02 -19.48
N VAL A 254 25.07 -10.27 -20.50
CA VAL A 254 25.81 -9.12 -21.05
C VAL A 254 24.91 -7.88 -21.11
N PRO A 255 25.43 -6.66 -20.87
CA PRO A 255 24.59 -5.47 -20.81
C PRO A 255 24.08 -5.03 -22.17
N ARG A 256 24.82 -5.32 -23.25
CA ARG A 256 24.53 -4.82 -24.61
C ARG A 256 24.32 -5.96 -25.60
N ILE A 257 23.32 -5.81 -26.46
CA ILE A 257 22.99 -6.79 -27.51
C ILE A 257 24.16 -7.01 -28.47
N LYS A 258 24.94 -5.95 -28.78
CA LYS A 258 26.10 -6.07 -29.68
C LYS A 258 27.14 -7.07 -29.18
N ALA A 259 27.28 -7.25 -27.86
CA ALA A 259 28.25 -8.16 -27.27
C ALA A 259 27.77 -9.62 -27.26
N ILE A 260 26.49 -9.89 -27.57
CA ILE A 260 25.94 -11.26 -27.57
C ILE A 260 26.60 -12.09 -28.65
N ASP A 261 26.76 -11.54 -29.86
CA ASP A 261 27.29 -12.30 -31.00
C ASP A 261 28.76 -12.70 -30.74
N ASP A 262 29.56 -11.79 -30.17
CA ASP A 262 30.95 -12.04 -29.78
C ASP A 262 31.05 -13.12 -28.69
N VAL A 263 30.20 -13.05 -27.67
CA VAL A 263 30.14 -14.04 -26.59
C VAL A 263 29.67 -15.39 -27.11
N LEU A 264 28.69 -15.41 -28.00
CA LEU A 264 28.16 -16.63 -28.58
C LEU A 264 29.21 -17.33 -29.44
N GLN A 265 30.00 -16.57 -30.21
CA GLN A 265 31.13 -17.11 -30.95
C GLN A 265 32.17 -17.70 -29.99
N PHE A 266 32.57 -16.94 -28.97
CA PHE A 266 33.49 -17.41 -27.92
C PHE A 266 33.03 -18.71 -27.25
N LEU A 267 31.74 -18.80 -26.89
CA LEU A 267 31.18 -19.97 -26.24
C LEU A 267 31.11 -21.16 -27.20
N LYS A 268 30.71 -20.95 -28.46
CA LYS A 268 30.69 -22.02 -29.48
C LYS A 268 32.08 -22.58 -29.79
N ASP A 269 33.08 -21.71 -29.90
CA ASP A 269 34.46 -22.13 -30.14
C ASP A 269 35.02 -22.94 -28.97
N SER A 270 34.57 -22.64 -27.74
CA SER A 270 35.06 -23.27 -26.51
C SER A 270 34.25 -24.49 -26.07
N LEU A 271 32.97 -24.57 -26.44
CA LEU A 271 31.97 -25.55 -26.02
C LEU A 271 31.03 -25.91 -27.20
N PRO A 272 31.53 -26.59 -28.24
CA PRO A 272 30.76 -26.84 -29.46
C PRO A 272 29.55 -27.76 -29.26
N ASP A 273 29.61 -28.68 -28.30
CA ASP A 273 28.58 -29.71 -28.07
C ASP A 273 27.48 -29.29 -27.07
N VAL A 274 27.53 -28.07 -26.53
CA VAL A 274 26.60 -27.61 -25.50
C VAL A 274 25.43 -26.86 -26.13
N PRO A 275 24.16 -27.24 -25.86
CA PRO A 275 23.01 -26.54 -26.42
C PRO A 275 22.87 -25.15 -25.78
N MET A 276 22.85 -24.11 -26.63
CA MET A 276 22.79 -22.71 -26.22
C MET A 276 21.59 -21.99 -26.87
N ALA A 277 21.00 -21.04 -26.14
CA ALA A 277 19.98 -20.14 -26.67
C ALA A 277 20.30 -18.67 -26.34
N VAL A 278 19.67 -17.78 -27.09
CA VAL A 278 19.84 -16.32 -26.95
C VAL A 278 18.51 -15.64 -26.68
N ALA A 279 18.47 -14.82 -25.62
CA ALA A 279 17.32 -14.01 -25.26
C ALA A 279 17.69 -12.52 -25.07
N HIS A 280 17.20 -11.66 -25.96
CA HIS A 280 17.41 -10.21 -25.89
C HIS A 280 16.21 -9.43 -26.43
N GLY A 281 16.08 -8.16 -26.07
CA GLY A 281 14.83 -7.38 -26.24
C GLY A 281 14.45 -7.05 -27.68
N LYS A 282 15.42 -7.12 -28.60
CA LYS A 282 15.15 -7.00 -30.05
C LYS A 282 14.48 -8.23 -30.68
N LYS A 283 14.49 -9.40 -30.04
CA LYS A 283 13.75 -10.55 -30.57
C LYS A 283 12.26 -10.34 -30.32
N VAL A 284 11.43 -10.78 -31.26
CA VAL A 284 9.97 -10.83 -31.09
C VAL A 284 9.65 -11.54 -29.76
N SER A 285 8.69 -11.03 -29.00
CA SER A 285 8.29 -11.55 -27.69
C SER A 285 8.11 -13.08 -27.68
N LYS A 286 7.52 -13.65 -28.74
CA LYS A 286 7.38 -15.09 -28.94
C LYS A 286 8.71 -15.87 -28.96
N ASN A 287 9.76 -15.31 -29.58
CA ASN A 287 11.06 -15.99 -29.67
C ASN A 287 11.82 -16.00 -28.35
N ILE A 288 11.65 -14.95 -27.54
CA ILE A 288 12.20 -14.91 -26.18
C ILE A 288 11.49 -15.97 -25.34
N GLN A 289 10.15 -16.02 -25.40
CA GLN A 289 9.35 -17.00 -24.67
C GLN A 289 9.74 -18.45 -25.01
N LEU A 290 9.85 -18.80 -26.29
CA LEU A 290 10.31 -20.12 -26.73
C LEU A 290 11.72 -20.46 -26.22
N ALA A 291 12.66 -19.51 -26.26
CA ALA A 291 14.01 -19.73 -25.73
C ALA A 291 14.00 -19.95 -24.21
N MET A 292 13.11 -19.25 -23.48
CA MET A 292 12.95 -19.44 -22.04
C MET A 292 12.30 -20.78 -21.71
N GLU A 293 11.27 -21.19 -22.45
CA GLU A 293 10.58 -22.48 -22.24
C GLU A 293 11.56 -23.64 -22.47
N LYS A 294 12.34 -23.61 -23.55
CA LYS A 294 13.40 -24.60 -23.79
C LYS A 294 14.48 -24.63 -22.72
N PHE A 295 14.83 -23.47 -22.18
CA PHE A 295 15.76 -23.40 -21.06
C PHE A 295 15.10 -23.97 -19.78
N ALA A 296 13.87 -23.61 -19.45
CA ALA A 296 13.18 -24.16 -18.28
C ALA A 296 13.02 -25.69 -18.33
N CYS A 297 12.76 -26.26 -19.51
CA CYS A 297 12.68 -27.72 -19.70
C CYS A 297 14.04 -28.44 -19.72
N GLY A 298 15.15 -27.70 -19.66
CA GLY A 298 16.50 -28.28 -19.64
C GLY A 298 17.07 -28.67 -21.01
N GLU A 299 16.35 -28.41 -22.11
CA GLU A 299 16.83 -28.64 -23.49
C GLU A 299 18.06 -27.78 -23.82
N VAL A 300 18.12 -26.59 -23.23
CA VAL A 300 19.21 -25.63 -23.39
C VAL A 300 19.99 -25.53 -22.09
N LYS A 301 21.31 -25.68 -22.13
CA LYS A 301 22.15 -25.63 -20.94
C LYS A 301 22.73 -24.25 -20.65
N ILE A 302 22.95 -23.43 -21.69
CA ILE A 302 23.46 -22.07 -21.53
C ILE A 302 22.50 -21.08 -22.18
N LEU A 303 22.05 -20.10 -21.39
CA LEU A 303 21.24 -19.00 -21.90
C LEU A 303 22.05 -17.70 -21.91
N VAL A 304 22.36 -17.22 -23.12
CA VAL A 304 23.02 -15.93 -23.32
C VAL A 304 21.96 -14.84 -23.42
N CYS A 305 22.04 -13.83 -22.56
CA CYS A 305 20.95 -12.87 -22.39
C CYS A 305 21.43 -11.47 -22.00
N THR A 306 20.53 -10.50 -22.13
CA THR A 306 20.70 -9.16 -21.54
C THR A 306 20.01 -9.05 -20.18
N HIS A 307 19.86 -7.82 -19.67
CA HIS A 307 19.09 -7.47 -18.47
C HIS A 307 17.62 -7.98 -18.42
N ILE A 308 17.12 -8.68 -19.44
CA ILE A 308 15.73 -9.14 -19.52
C ILE A 308 15.41 -10.23 -18.49
N ILE A 309 16.42 -10.94 -17.99
CA ILE A 309 16.25 -11.91 -16.89
C ILE A 309 15.82 -11.23 -15.58
N GLU A 310 16.03 -9.91 -15.43
CA GLU A 310 15.50 -9.14 -14.30
C GLU A 310 13.96 -9.31 -14.19
N SER A 311 13.28 -9.57 -15.31
CA SER A 311 11.82 -9.58 -15.42
C SER A 311 11.10 -10.84 -14.92
N GLY A 312 11.64 -11.53 -13.93
CA GLY A 312 10.79 -12.39 -13.08
C GLY A 312 10.98 -13.89 -13.15
N ILE A 313 11.83 -14.40 -14.03
CA ILE A 313 11.86 -15.83 -14.32
C ILE A 313 12.47 -16.62 -13.14
N ASP A 314 11.76 -17.64 -12.67
CA ASP A 314 12.27 -18.68 -11.77
C ASP A 314 12.68 -19.89 -12.62
N ILE A 315 13.96 -20.27 -12.60
CA ILE A 315 14.44 -21.51 -13.21
C ILE A 315 15.20 -22.27 -12.12
N PRO A 316 14.59 -23.31 -11.53
CA PRO A 316 15.17 -24.05 -10.40
C PRO A 316 16.55 -24.62 -10.72
N ASN A 317 16.73 -25.15 -11.93
CA ASN A 317 17.94 -25.84 -12.37
C ASN A 317 19.10 -24.91 -12.76
N ALA A 318 18.90 -23.58 -12.72
CA ALA A 318 19.94 -22.61 -13.01
C ALA A 318 20.66 -22.18 -11.73
N ASN A 319 21.84 -22.75 -11.46
CA ASN A 319 22.58 -22.44 -10.24
C ASN A 319 23.80 -21.55 -10.47
N THR A 320 24.27 -21.40 -11.70
CA THR A 320 25.43 -20.56 -12.00
C THR A 320 25.07 -19.39 -12.90
N MET A 321 25.48 -18.18 -12.50
CA MET A 321 25.35 -16.95 -13.27
C MET A 321 26.74 -16.37 -13.56
N VAL A 322 26.96 -16.02 -14.81
CA VAL A 322 28.14 -15.29 -15.29
C VAL A 322 27.68 -13.96 -15.83
N VAL A 323 28.13 -12.86 -15.24
CA VAL A 323 27.83 -11.49 -15.70
C VAL A 323 29.12 -10.87 -16.21
N GLN A 324 29.15 -10.49 -17.48
CA GLN A 324 30.25 -9.74 -18.07
C GLN A 324 29.92 -8.24 -18.07
N TYR A 325 30.94 -7.40 -17.89
CA TYR A 325 30.81 -5.94 -17.76
C TYR A 325 29.90 -5.54 -16.59
N ALA A 326 30.10 -6.17 -15.43
CA ALA A 326 29.31 -5.95 -14.22
C ALA A 326 29.28 -4.47 -13.77
N GLU A 327 30.33 -3.70 -14.10
CA GLU A 327 30.45 -2.26 -13.84
C GLU A 327 29.37 -1.40 -14.51
N LEU A 328 28.73 -1.92 -15.56
CA LEU A 328 27.67 -1.22 -16.30
C LEU A 328 26.28 -1.44 -15.71
N PHE A 329 26.14 -2.32 -14.71
CA PHE A 329 24.86 -2.61 -14.07
C PHE A 329 24.65 -1.78 -12.80
N GLY A 330 23.39 -1.48 -12.49
CA GLY A 330 23.00 -0.94 -11.18
C GLY A 330 23.14 -1.98 -10.07
N LEU A 331 23.39 -1.55 -8.84
CA LEU A 331 23.51 -2.47 -7.69
C LEU A 331 22.21 -3.26 -7.46
N ALA A 332 21.04 -2.61 -7.49
CA ALA A 332 19.75 -3.30 -7.45
C ALA A 332 19.57 -4.32 -8.59
N GLN A 333 20.08 -4.04 -9.79
CA GLN A 333 19.99 -4.96 -10.93
C GLN A 333 20.87 -6.20 -10.71
N LEU A 334 22.13 -6.00 -10.28
CA LEU A 334 23.04 -7.09 -9.93
C LEU A 334 22.46 -7.97 -8.82
N TYR A 335 21.84 -7.35 -7.81
CA TYR A 335 21.18 -8.06 -6.72
C TYR A 335 19.99 -8.89 -7.21
N GLN A 336 19.14 -8.31 -8.07
CA GLN A 336 18.01 -9.03 -8.68
C GLN A 336 18.49 -10.20 -9.55
N LEU A 337 19.52 -9.99 -10.36
CA LEU A 337 20.14 -11.02 -11.20
C LEU A 337 20.70 -12.16 -10.33
N ARG A 338 21.47 -11.83 -9.29
CA ARG A 338 21.99 -12.81 -8.31
C ARG A 338 20.88 -13.65 -7.68
N GLY A 339 19.75 -13.03 -7.32
CA GLY A 339 18.58 -13.73 -6.76
C GLY A 339 17.86 -14.69 -7.72
N ARG A 340 18.32 -14.83 -8.97
CA ARG A 340 17.77 -15.76 -9.97
C ARG A 340 18.46 -17.12 -9.99
N VAL A 341 19.58 -17.28 -9.29
CA VAL A 341 20.30 -18.56 -9.19
C VAL A 341 20.25 -19.14 -7.78
N GLY A 342 20.41 -20.47 -7.67
CA GLY A 342 20.50 -21.18 -6.39
C GLY A 342 19.15 -21.32 -5.69
N ARG A 343 18.11 -21.76 -6.41
CA ARG A 343 16.73 -21.87 -5.90
C ARG A 343 16.34 -23.28 -5.45
N SER A 344 17.01 -24.32 -5.92
CA SER A 344 16.67 -25.74 -5.68
C SER A 344 17.42 -26.37 -4.50
N GLY A 345 17.70 -25.62 -3.42
CA GLY A 345 18.51 -26.10 -2.28
C GLY A 345 19.98 -26.40 -2.60
N THR A 346 20.38 -26.25 -3.86
CA THR A 346 21.74 -26.40 -4.36
C THR A 346 22.48 -25.08 -4.28
N GLU A 347 23.76 -25.15 -3.86
CA GLU A 347 24.61 -23.97 -3.77
C GLU A 347 24.76 -23.30 -5.15
N GLY A 348 24.39 -22.02 -5.20
CA GLY A 348 24.46 -21.19 -6.39
C GLY A 348 25.72 -20.32 -6.43
N PHE A 349 26.17 -20.00 -7.64
CA PHE A 349 27.40 -19.25 -7.91
C PHE A 349 27.12 -18.06 -8.82
N ALA A 350 27.60 -16.87 -8.43
CA ALA A 350 27.50 -15.65 -9.22
C ALA A 350 28.91 -15.10 -9.50
N TYR A 351 29.32 -15.12 -10.76
CA TYR A 351 30.60 -14.58 -11.22
C TYR A 351 30.38 -13.23 -11.91
N LEU A 352 30.79 -12.15 -11.25
CA LEU A 352 30.66 -10.78 -11.74
C LEU A 352 32.01 -10.31 -12.27
N PHE A 353 32.12 -10.19 -13.59
CA PHE A 353 33.35 -9.80 -14.27
C PHE A 353 33.34 -8.34 -14.69
N TYR A 354 34.38 -7.59 -14.28
CA TYR A 354 34.65 -6.24 -14.78
C TYR A 354 35.80 -6.21 -15.80
N THR A 355 35.86 -5.19 -16.64
CA THR A 355 36.89 -5.11 -17.69
C THR A 355 38.30 -4.96 -17.12
N ASP A 356 38.56 -3.85 -16.43
CA ASP A 356 39.83 -3.56 -15.76
C ASP A 356 39.54 -2.75 -14.50
N LYS A 357 40.26 -3.04 -13.42
CA LYS A 357 40.14 -2.35 -12.13
C LYS A 357 40.54 -0.88 -12.25
N SER A 358 41.48 -0.55 -13.13
CA SER A 358 41.96 0.82 -13.36
C SER A 358 40.89 1.74 -14.00
N LEU A 359 39.95 1.16 -14.73
CA LEU A 359 38.90 1.86 -15.47
C LEU A 359 37.60 2.00 -14.66
N LEU A 360 37.53 1.43 -13.46
CA LEU A 360 36.35 1.52 -12.61
C LEU A 360 36.21 2.91 -12.00
N SER A 361 35.03 3.49 -12.15
CA SER A 361 34.67 4.68 -11.36
C SER A 361 34.59 4.33 -9.88
N LYS A 362 34.73 5.34 -9.00
CA LYS A 362 34.54 5.15 -7.56
C LYS A 362 33.16 4.56 -7.24
N ILE A 363 32.12 5.07 -7.91
CA ILE A 363 30.74 4.57 -7.83
C ILE A 363 30.65 3.09 -8.22
N ALA A 364 31.28 2.67 -9.32
CA ALA A 364 31.26 1.28 -9.75
C ALA A 364 32.02 0.37 -8.78
N THR A 365 33.15 0.84 -8.26
CA THR A 365 33.95 0.11 -7.25
C THR A 365 33.15 -0.09 -5.97
N ASP A 366 32.53 0.96 -5.44
CA ASP A 366 31.71 0.90 -4.21
C ASP A 366 30.51 -0.04 -4.39
N ARG A 367 29.87 -0.05 -5.57
CA ARG A 367 28.78 -0.96 -5.90
C ARG A 367 29.22 -2.42 -5.95
N LEU A 368 30.32 -2.69 -6.65
CA LEU A 368 30.87 -4.03 -6.81
C LEU A 368 31.40 -4.58 -5.47
N GLY A 369 31.96 -3.73 -4.62
CA GLY A 369 32.31 -4.10 -3.24
C GLY A 369 31.06 -4.41 -2.40
N ALA A 370 30.03 -3.55 -2.49
CA ALA A 370 28.80 -3.75 -1.72
C ALA A 370 28.09 -5.08 -2.07
N ILE A 371 28.05 -5.49 -3.35
CA ILE A 371 27.40 -6.75 -3.74
C ILE A 371 28.20 -7.99 -3.27
N GLU A 372 29.53 -7.86 -3.14
CA GLU A 372 30.42 -8.93 -2.65
C GLU A 372 30.31 -9.08 -1.13
N GLU A 373 30.37 -7.96 -0.40
CA GLU A 373 30.24 -7.91 1.07
C GLU A 373 28.87 -8.40 1.56
N HIS A 374 27.80 -8.07 0.84
CA HIS A 374 26.42 -8.40 1.24
C HIS A 374 25.91 -9.63 0.47
N SER A 375 26.72 -10.68 0.44
CA SER A 375 26.43 -11.94 -0.28
C SER A 375 25.45 -12.86 0.46
N ASP A 376 25.26 -12.68 1.77
CA ASP A 376 24.33 -13.48 2.58
C ASP A 376 22.84 -13.20 2.29
N LEU A 377 22.01 -14.18 2.65
CA LEU A 377 20.55 -14.10 2.55
C LEU A 377 19.97 -13.07 3.53
N GLY A 378 18.95 -12.31 3.12
CA GLY A 378 18.32 -11.29 3.98
C GLY A 378 19.08 -9.95 4.04
N GLN A 379 20.28 -9.87 3.47
CA GLN A 379 21.07 -8.63 3.36
C GLN A 379 20.53 -7.67 2.28
N GLY A 380 19.42 -7.97 1.61
CA GLY A 380 18.88 -7.14 0.55
C GLY A 380 18.65 -5.70 1.00
N PHE A 381 18.23 -5.49 2.25
CA PHE A 381 18.03 -4.16 2.83
C PHE A 381 19.31 -3.33 2.88
N HIS A 382 20.42 -3.92 3.30
CA HIS A 382 21.72 -3.23 3.33
C HIS A 382 22.21 -2.90 1.91
N VAL A 383 21.92 -3.77 0.94
CA VAL A 383 22.20 -3.51 -0.47
C VAL A 383 21.35 -2.35 -1.00
N ALA A 384 20.07 -2.27 -0.62
CA ALA A 384 19.20 -1.17 -1.00
C ALA A 384 19.60 0.16 -0.34
N GLU A 385 20.00 0.15 0.94
CA GLU A 385 20.53 1.32 1.64
C GLU A 385 21.80 1.84 0.97
N LYS A 386 22.73 0.94 0.64
CA LYS A 386 23.95 1.28 -0.13
C LYS A 386 23.62 1.78 -1.53
N ASP A 387 22.71 1.14 -2.27
CA ASP A 387 22.33 1.62 -3.61
C ASP A 387 21.66 2.99 -3.56
N MET A 388 20.84 3.25 -2.54
CA MET A 388 20.22 4.57 -2.33
C MET A 388 21.25 5.64 -1.97
N GLY A 389 22.20 5.32 -1.07
CA GLY A 389 23.31 6.22 -0.74
C GLY A 389 24.22 6.52 -1.93
N ILE A 390 24.43 5.53 -2.81
CA ILE A 390 25.28 5.66 -4.00
C ILE A 390 24.57 6.42 -5.14
N ARG A 391 23.26 6.20 -5.35
CA ARG A 391 22.48 6.87 -6.41
C ARG A 391 22.03 8.29 -6.05
N GLY A 392 21.85 8.58 -4.77
CA GLY A 392 21.11 9.75 -4.32
C GLY A 392 19.59 9.59 -4.50
N PHE A 393 18.82 10.23 -3.62
CA PHE A 393 17.37 10.05 -3.49
C PHE A 393 16.54 10.52 -4.69
N GLY A 394 17.10 11.34 -5.59
CA GLY A 394 16.37 11.96 -6.71
C GLY A 394 15.71 10.97 -7.68
N SER A 395 16.21 9.74 -7.79
CA SER A 395 15.64 8.74 -8.72
C SER A 395 14.39 8.01 -8.22
N LEU A 396 14.12 7.99 -6.90
CA LEU A 396 12.95 7.31 -6.33
C LEU A 396 11.65 8.11 -6.51
N PHE A 397 11.75 9.42 -6.75
CA PHE A 397 10.61 10.34 -6.74
C PHE A 397 10.23 10.88 -8.13
N GLY A 398 10.58 10.16 -9.20
CA GLY A 398 9.92 10.30 -10.51
C GLY A 398 10.47 11.35 -11.47
N GLU A 399 11.43 12.19 -11.06
CA GLU A 399 12.14 13.10 -11.97
C GLU A 399 13.64 13.08 -11.69
N GLN A 400 14.44 12.72 -12.70
CA GLN A 400 15.87 13.04 -12.69
C GLN A 400 16.03 14.56 -12.82
N GLN A 401 16.01 15.28 -11.70
CA GLN A 401 16.50 16.65 -11.71
C GLN A 401 18.03 16.60 -11.81
N SER A 402 18.53 16.88 -13.01
CA SER A 402 19.95 17.06 -13.30
C SER A 402 20.46 18.34 -12.61
N GLY A 403 21.01 18.20 -11.41
CA GLY A 403 21.67 19.31 -10.70
C GLY A 403 22.39 18.83 -9.44
N ASP A 404 23.45 19.55 -9.04
CA ASP A 404 24.39 19.29 -7.94
C ASP A 404 23.76 19.20 -6.51
N VAL A 405 22.45 18.98 -6.40
CA VAL A 405 21.69 18.94 -5.14
C VAL A 405 21.85 17.61 -4.37
N ALA A 406 22.67 16.68 -4.89
CA ALA A 406 22.75 15.30 -4.39
C ALA A 406 23.34 15.13 -2.97
N ASN A 407 24.08 16.12 -2.44
CA ASN A 407 24.87 15.92 -1.21
C ASN A 407 24.36 16.62 0.07
N VAL A 408 23.33 17.50 0.01
CA VAL A 408 22.86 18.25 1.21
C VAL A 408 21.34 18.15 1.42
N GLY A 409 20.62 17.39 0.60
CA GLY A 409 19.16 17.43 0.58
C GLY A 409 18.42 16.44 1.48
N ILE A 410 19.06 15.38 2.00
CA ILE A 410 18.32 14.21 2.52
C ILE A 410 17.82 14.44 3.94
N ASP A 411 18.70 14.78 4.87
CA ASP A 411 18.31 15.02 6.27
C ASP A 411 17.36 16.21 6.35
N LEU A 412 17.64 17.28 5.61
CA LEU A 412 16.75 18.45 5.52
C LEU A 412 15.41 18.10 4.87
N PHE A 413 15.37 17.22 3.86
CA PHE A 413 14.11 16.77 3.27
C PHE A 413 13.29 15.94 4.26
N PHE A 414 13.91 15.01 4.98
CA PHE A 414 13.23 14.26 6.02
C PHE A 414 12.78 15.18 7.15
N ASP A 415 13.62 16.11 7.61
CA ASP A 415 13.26 17.12 8.60
C ASP A 415 12.10 17.98 8.11
N MET A 416 12.08 18.40 6.84
CA MET A 416 10.96 19.14 6.25
C MET A 416 9.70 18.29 6.11
N LEU A 417 9.84 17.00 5.80
CA LEU A 417 8.72 16.06 5.68
C LEU A 417 8.15 15.81 7.07
N PHE A 418 8.96 15.45 8.06
CA PHE A 418 8.58 15.33 9.46
C PHE A 418 8.02 16.63 10.04
N ASP A 419 8.58 17.80 9.72
CA ASP A 419 8.04 19.11 10.11
C ASP A 419 6.66 19.33 9.46
N SER A 420 6.49 18.98 8.19
CA SER A 420 5.20 19.03 7.51
C SER A 420 4.19 18.03 8.07
N LEU A 421 4.61 16.84 8.51
CA LEU A 421 3.78 15.84 9.19
C LEU A 421 3.33 16.33 10.56
N SER A 422 4.27 16.89 11.34
CA SER A 422 3.97 17.49 12.62
C SER A 422 2.97 18.64 12.48
N LYS A 423 2.98 19.37 11.35
CA LYS A 423 1.98 20.38 11.02
C LYS A 423 0.61 19.75 10.79
N VAL A 424 0.50 18.62 10.10
CA VAL A 424 -0.79 17.91 9.87
C VAL A 424 -1.40 17.44 11.19
N ASP A 425 -0.62 16.80 12.07
CA ASP A 425 -1.08 16.42 13.41
C ASP A 425 -1.51 17.63 14.24
N GLN A 426 -0.87 18.79 14.03
CA GLN A 426 -1.26 20.07 14.64
C GLN A 426 -2.52 20.70 14.00
N PHE A 427 -3.09 20.13 12.94
CA PHE A 427 -4.37 20.55 12.36
C PHE A 427 -5.50 19.51 12.58
N CYS A 428 -5.19 18.41 13.25
CA CYS A 428 -6.15 17.36 13.56
C CYS A 428 -7.06 17.75 14.72
N LEU A 429 -8.36 17.54 14.55
CA LEU A 429 -9.35 17.72 15.60
C LEU A 429 -9.61 16.38 16.30
N ILE A 430 -9.35 16.34 17.61
CA ILE A 430 -9.52 15.13 18.44
C ILE A 430 -10.87 15.20 19.15
N PRO A 431 -11.85 14.35 18.79
CA PRO A 431 -13.15 14.33 19.45
C PRO A 431 -13.03 13.77 20.88
N VAL A 432 -13.98 14.15 21.73
CA VAL A 432 -14.12 13.63 23.10
C VAL A 432 -15.32 12.68 23.14
N PRO A 433 -15.28 11.56 23.90
CA PRO A 433 -16.44 10.70 24.06
C PRO A 433 -17.66 11.49 24.55
N TYR A 434 -18.84 11.25 23.95
CA TYR A 434 -20.08 11.98 24.28
C TYR A 434 -20.42 11.95 25.79
N LYS A 435 -20.10 10.84 26.46
CA LYS A 435 -20.34 10.64 27.90
C LYS A 435 -19.51 11.57 28.77
N ASP A 436 -18.33 11.97 28.32
CA ASP A 436 -17.39 12.78 29.09
C ASP A 436 -17.69 14.29 29.01
N VAL A 437 -18.57 14.71 28.09
CA VAL A 437 -18.96 16.10 27.93
C VAL A 437 -19.87 16.55 29.07
N GLN A 438 -19.41 17.54 29.84
CA GLN A 438 -20.14 18.17 30.94
C GLN A 438 -20.73 19.52 30.52
N LEU A 439 -22.05 19.69 30.68
CA LEU A 439 -22.79 20.93 30.40
C LEU A 439 -23.35 21.52 31.70
N ASP A 440 -22.68 22.54 32.24
CA ASP A 440 -23.06 23.21 33.49
C ASP A 440 -24.02 24.37 33.23
N ILE A 441 -25.17 24.08 32.61
CA ILE A 441 -26.22 25.07 32.31
C ILE A 441 -27.51 24.57 32.96
N ASN A 442 -28.12 25.39 33.82
CA ASN A 442 -29.17 24.97 34.73
C ASN A 442 -30.56 25.09 34.07
N ILE A 443 -30.81 24.23 33.08
CA ILE A 443 -32.08 24.20 32.37
C ILE A 443 -33.04 23.27 33.10
N SER A 444 -33.95 23.86 33.88
CA SER A 444 -35.04 23.15 34.54
C SER A 444 -36.23 22.97 33.59
N SER A 445 -36.04 22.21 32.50
CA SER A 445 -37.15 21.87 31.61
C SER A 445 -37.97 20.73 32.22
N ARG A 446 -39.12 21.06 32.81
CA ARG A 446 -40.18 20.06 33.08
C ARG A 446 -41.01 19.95 31.81
N LEU A 447 -41.21 18.74 31.31
CA LEU A 447 -42.13 18.53 30.19
C LEU A 447 -43.53 19.00 30.60
N SER A 448 -44.14 19.90 29.84
CA SER A 448 -45.52 20.33 30.06
C SER A 448 -46.48 19.13 30.02
N SER A 449 -47.44 19.09 30.94
CA SER A 449 -48.46 18.04 31.06
C SER A 449 -49.29 17.83 29.79
N GLU A 450 -49.44 18.87 28.96
CA GLU A 450 -50.16 18.79 27.68
C GLU A 450 -49.43 17.91 26.66
N TYR A 451 -48.10 17.90 26.63
CA TYR A 451 -47.33 17.07 25.70
C TYR A 451 -47.19 15.62 26.19
N ILE A 452 -47.13 15.44 27.51
CA ILE A 452 -47.13 14.12 28.17
C ILE A 452 -48.43 13.36 27.86
N SER A 453 -49.56 14.06 27.67
CA SER A 453 -50.84 13.41 27.35
C SER A 453 -50.90 12.75 25.96
N TYR A 454 -50.03 13.14 25.02
CA TYR A 454 -49.91 12.54 23.69
C TYR A 454 -48.80 11.49 23.58
N LEU A 455 -47.92 11.40 24.59
CA LEU A 455 -46.78 10.49 24.61
C LEU A 455 -47.08 9.32 25.56
N GLU A 456 -47.18 8.11 25.02
CA GLU A 456 -47.38 6.90 25.83
C GLU A 456 -46.24 6.69 26.84
N ASN A 457 -44.99 7.06 26.49
CA ASN A 457 -43.85 6.97 27.39
C ASN A 457 -42.78 8.07 27.15
N PRO A 458 -42.85 9.22 27.84
CA PRO A 458 -41.91 10.33 27.65
C PRO A 458 -40.47 10.03 28.10
N VAL A 459 -40.29 9.08 29.02
CA VAL A 459 -38.96 8.72 29.54
C VAL A 459 -38.20 7.87 28.52
N GLU A 460 -38.88 6.93 27.86
CA GLU A 460 -38.28 6.12 26.80
C GLU A 460 -37.84 6.98 25.61
N LEU A 461 -38.68 7.91 25.18
CA LEU A 461 -38.38 8.80 24.07
C LEU A 461 -37.14 9.68 24.34
N LEU A 462 -36.97 10.16 25.58
CA LEU A 462 -35.77 10.90 25.97
C LEU A 462 -34.51 10.01 26.01
N ASN A 463 -34.65 8.74 26.42
CA ASN A 463 -33.55 7.78 26.39
C ASN A 463 -33.15 7.43 24.96
N GLU A 464 -34.09 7.30 24.04
CA GLU A 464 -33.83 7.10 22.61
C GLU A 464 -33.12 8.30 21.99
N ALA A 465 -33.59 9.51 22.28
CA ALA A 465 -32.93 10.74 21.85
C ALA A 465 -31.48 10.82 22.35
N ALA A 466 -31.24 10.42 23.60
CA ALA A 466 -29.90 10.38 24.18
C ALA A 466 -29.00 9.32 23.53
N LYS A 467 -29.52 8.14 23.20
CA LYS A 467 -28.80 7.10 22.46
C LYS A 467 -28.48 7.54 21.03
N ALA A 468 -29.42 8.21 20.35
CA ALA A 468 -29.21 8.78 19.03
C ALA A 468 -28.09 9.83 19.06
N ALA A 469 -28.08 10.71 20.07
CA ALA A 469 -27.02 11.68 20.29
C ALA A 469 -25.66 11.05 20.63
N GLU A 470 -25.63 9.91 21.32
CA GLU A 470 -24.39 9.18 21.62
C GLU A 470 -23.74 8.62 20.35
N LYS A 471 -24.54 8.17 19.39
CA LYS A 471 -24.07 7.58 18.13
C LYS A 471 -23.44 8.63 17.22
N ASP A 472 -24.23 9.58 16.72
CA ASP A 472 -23.79 10.62 15.78
C ASP A 472 -24.84 11.72 15.59
N LEU A 473 -24.41 12.87 15.03
CA LEU A 473 -25.30 14.02 14.80
C LEU A 473 -26.42 13.72 13.80
N TRP A 474 -26.17 12.91 12.78
CA TRP A 474 -27.15 12.63 11.73
C TRP A 474 -28.28 11.76 12.26
N THR A 475 -27.98 10.71 13.03
CA THR A 475 -28.99 9.91 13.74
C THR A 475 -29.86 10.78 14.66
N LEU A 476 -29.29 11.77 15.34
CA LEU A 476 -30.07 12.71 16.17
C LEU A 476 -31.00 13.59 15.31
N ILE A 477 -30.55 14.08 14.15
CA ILE A 477 -31.40 14.83 13.20
C ILE A 477 -32.57 13.97 12.71
N GLN A 478 -32.30 12.73 12.28
CA GLN A 478 -33.34 11.81 11.85
C GLN A 478 -34.38 11.58 12.95
N PHE A 479 -33.93 11.31 14.17
CA PHE A 479 -34.82 11.15 15.32
C PHE A 479 -35.73 12.36 15.52
N THR A 480 -35.20 13.59 15.42
CA THR A 480 -36.03 14.80 15.55
C THR A 480 -37.01 15.00 14.40
N GLU A 481 -36.66 14.61 13.18
CA GLU A 481 -37.58 14.65 12.04
C GLU A 481 -38.71 13.64 12.21
N ASP A 482 -38.40 12.42 12.64
CA ASP A 482 -39.39 11.36 12.87
C ASP A 482 -40.34 11.73 14.02
N LEU A 483 -39.79 12.31 15.09
CA LEU A 483 -40.59 12.86 16.20
C LEU A 483 -41.56 13.93 15.71
N ARG A 484 -41.10 14.84 14.83
CA ARG A 484 -41.96 15.87 14.23
C ARG A 484 -43.01 15.31 13.28
N ARG A 485 -42.69 14.24 12.54
CA ARG A 485 -43.64 13.56 11.64
C ARG A 485 -44.75 12.87 12.44
N GLN A 486 -44.41 12.25 13.55
CA GLN A 486 -45.35 11.46 14.35
C GLN A 486 -46.20 12.33 15.28
N TYR A 487 -45.61 13.35 15.92
CA TYR A 487 -46.27 14.13 16.98
C TYR A 487 -46.44 15.62 16.65
N GLY A 488 -46.00 16.07 15.47
CA GLY A 488 -46.03 17.47 15.08
C GLY A 488 -44.92 18.30 15.73
N LYS A 489 -45.04 19.64 15.65
CA LYS A 489 -44.02 20.56 16.16
C LYS A 489 -43.87 20.43 17.67
N GLU A 490 -42.64 20.24 18.13
CA GLU A 490 -42.31 20.07 19.54
C GLU A 490 -42.60 21.35 20.37
N PRO A 491 -43.11 21.22 21.61
CA PRO A 491 -43.23 22.35 22.52
C PRO A 491 -41.87 22.92 22.90
N ARG A 492 -41.87 24.16 23.39
CA ARG A 492 -40.67 24.89 23.79
C ARG A 492 -39.78 24.12 24.77
N ASP A 493 -40.36 23.39 25.71
CA ASP A 493 -39.59 22.62 26.70
C ASP A 493 -38.86 21.42 26.08
N MET A 494 -39.48 20.75 25.11
CA MET A 494 -38.89 19.66 24.36
C MET A 494 -37.82 20.17 23.38
N GLU A 495 -38.07 21.32 22.74
CA GLU A 495 -37.08 22.00 21.89
C GLU A 495 -35.79 22.32 22.67
N LEU A 496 -35.92 22.80 23.92
CA LEU A 496 -34.78 23.08 24.79
C LEU A 496 -34.01 21.80 25.18
N LEU A 497 -34.71 20.70 25.44
CA LEU A 497 -34.09 19.40 25.72
C LEU A 497 -33.31 18.85 24.51
N LEU A 498 -33.91 18.90 23.32
CA LEU A 498 -33.26 18.49 22.09
C LEU A 498 -32.03 19.35 21.78
N LYS A 499 -32.14 20.69 21.92
CA LYS A 499 -31.00 21.60 21.78
C LYS A 499 -29.87 21.28 22.74
N LYS A 500 -30.16 20.86 23.97
CA LYS A 500 -29.15 20.41 24.92
C LYS A 500 -28.39 19.17 24.41
N LEU A 501 -29.09 18.20 23.81
CA LEU A 501 -28.46 17.03 23.20
C LEU A 501 -27.60 17.41 21.99
N TYR A 502 -28.09 18.31 21.12
CA TYR A 502 -27.32 18.84 19.99
C TYR A 502 -26.04 19.54 20.45
N VAL A 503 -26.15 20.46 21.41
CA VAL A 503 -24.99 21.17 21.98
C VAL A 503 -23.98 20.19 22.55
N ARG A 504 -24.44 19.16 23.26
CA ARG A 504 -23.55 18.12 23.81
C ARG A 504 -22.85 17.31 22.73
N ARG A 505 -23.56 16.88 21.68
CA ARG A 505 -23.00 16.14 20.55
C ARG A 505 -21.98 16.97 19.79
N MET A 506 -22.32 18.21 19.45
CA MET A 506 -21.43 19.11 18.74
C MET A 506 -20.17 19.41 19.59
N ALA A 507 -20.33 19.59 20.90
CA ALA A 507 -19.19 19.75 21.81
C ALA A 507 -18.28 18.51 21.80
N ALA A 508 -18.84 17.30 21.86
CA ALA A 508 -18.08 16.05 21.79
C ALA A 508 -17.27 15.95 20.49
N ASP A 509 -17.92 16.20 19.35
CA ASP A 509 -17.31 16.17 18.03
C ASP A 509 -16.24 17.23 17.83
N LEU A 510 -16.34 18.36 18.52
CA LEU A 510 -15.37 19.45 18.49
C LEU A 510 -14.24 19.31 19.53
N GLY A 511 -14.26 18.23 20.32
CA GLY A 511 -13.26 17.97 21.36
C GLY A 511 -13.41 18.86 22.59
N ILE A 512 -14.62 19.34 22.88
CA ILE A 512 -14.96 20.16 24.05
C ILE A 512 -15.46 19.23 25.17
N SER A 513 -14.78 19.21 26.30
CA SER A 513 -15.07 18.33 27.43
C SER A 513 -15.99 18.97 28.48
N ARG A 514 -15.97 20.31 28.63
CA ARG A 514 -16.81 20.99 29.62
C ARG A 514 -17.19 22.39 29.18
N ILE A 515 -18.45 22.76 29.37
CA ILE A 515 -18.99 24.10 29.10
C ILE A 515 -19.66 24.63 30.36
N TYR A 516 -19.24 25.82 30.81
CA TYR A 516 -19.82 26.50 31.98
C TYR A 516 -19.82 28.02 31.80
N SER A 517 -20.77 28.70 32.44
CA SER A 517 -20.88 30.16 32.44
C SER A 517 -20.28 30.77 33.70
N SER A 518 -19.50 31.84 33.55
CA SER A 518 -18.93 32.64 34.64
C SER A 518 -19.21 34.13 34.37
N GLY A 519 -20.35 34.62 34.85
CA GLY A 519 -20.81 35.99 34.59
C GLY A 519 -21.11 36.18 33.10
N LYS A 520 -20.46 37.18 32.47
CA LYS A 520 -20.60 37.45 31.02
C LYS A 520 -19.74 36.56 30.12
N MET A 521 -18.94 35.66 30.70
CA MET A 521 -18.05 34.78 29.94
C MET A 521 -18.57 33.35 29.96
N ILE A 522 -18.60 32.72 28.78
CA ILE A 522 -18.78 31.28 28.62
C ILE A 522 -17.40 30.66 28.45
N ILE A 523 -17.08 29.65 29.24
CA ILE A 523 -15.81 28.94 29.17
C ILE A 523 -16.07 27.51 28.69
N MET A 524 -15.38 27.13 27.62
CA MET A 524 -15.42 25.80 27.01
C MET A 524 -14.02 25.18 27.10
N LYS A 525 -13.86 24.15 27.93
CA LYS A 525 -12.62 23.38 28.04
C LYS A 525 -12.50 22.44 26.87
N THR A 526 -11.38 22.47 26.17
CA THR A 526 -11.21 21.72 24.92
C THR A 526 -9.83 21.06 24.85
N ASN A 527 -9.78 19.92 24.16
CA ASN A 527 -8.54 19.28 23.75
C ASN A 527 -7.96 19.89 22.45
N MET A 528 -8.68 20.83 21.84
CA MET A 528 -8.27 21.54 20.63
C MET A 528 -7.04 22.41 20.88
N ASN A 529 -6.16 22.48 19.89
CA ASN A 529 -5.00 23.35 19.94
C ASN A 529 -5.30 24.76 19.38
N LYS A 530 -4.40 25.72 19.67
CA LYS A 530 -4.56 27.13 19.27
C LYS A 530 -4.63 27.32 17.74
N LYS A 531 -3.98 26.46 16.95
CA LYS A 531 -3.93 26.56 15.48
C LYS A 531 -5.26 26.10 14.85
N VAL A 532 -5.81 24.98 15.31
CA VAL A 532 -7.14 24.48 14.92
C VAL A 532 -8.22 25.50 15.29
N PHE A 533 -8.16 26.07 16.50
CA PHE A 533 -9.10 27.14 16.89
C PHE A 533 -9.01 28.36 15.97
N ARG A 534 -7.79 28.76 15.56
CA ARG A 534 -7.59 29.90 14.66
C ARG A 534 -8.23 29.64 13.29
N LEU A 535 -8.01 28.47 12.70
CA LEU A 535 -8.61 28.08 11.42
C LEU A 535 -10.12 28.00 11.52
N MET A 536 -10.63 27.38 12.59
CA MET A 536 -12.07 27.31 12.87
C MET A 536 -12.67 28.72 12.91
N ARG A 537 -12.09 29.62 13.71
CA ARG A 537 -12.52 31.01 13.81
C ARG A 537 -12.42 31.74 12.47
N GLU A 538 -11.37 31.51 11.70
CA GLU A 538 -11.19 32.11 10.37
C GLU A 538 -12.19 31.59 9.32
N ALA A 539 -12.82 30.43 9.52
CA ALA A 539 -13.82 29.89 8.60
C ALA A 539 -15.28 30.06 9.07
N MET A 540 -15.54 30.61 10.26
CA MET A 540 -16.89 30.93 10.72
C MET A 540 -17.55 32.00 9.83
N SER A 541 -18.80 31.78 9.46
CA SER A 541 -19.60 32.66 8.59
C SER A 541 -20.11 33.92 9.31
N LEU A 542 -20.41 33.82 10.61
CA LEU A 542 -20.97 34.91 11.41
C LEU A 542 -19.87 35.68 12.16
N GLU A 543 -19.65 36.94 11.78
CA GLU A 543 -18.63 37.83 12.38
C GLU A 543 -18.86 38.09 13.88
N THR A 544 -20.12 38.08 14.33
CA THR A 544 -20.50 38.26 15.73
C THR A 544 -19.97 37.12 16.61
N HIS A 545 -20.12 35.87 16.19
CA HIS A 545 -19.59 34.71 16.89
C HIS A 545 -18.06 34.69 16.82
N ARG A 546 -17.49 35.00 15.65
CA ARG A 546 -16.05 35.08 15.41
C ARG A 546 -15.32 36.02 16.37
N ASN A 547 -15.88 37.21 16.59
CA ASN A 547 -15.30 38.25 17.43
C ASN A 547 -15.53 38.00 18.93
N SER A 548 -16.56 37.22 19.28
CA SER A 548 -16.86 36.86 20.66
C SER A 548 -15.96 35.76 21.23
N LEU A 549 -15.29 34.97 20.38
CA LEU A 549 -14.50 33.81 20.80
C LEU A 549 -13.00 34.15 20.89
N SER A 550 -12.43 33.87 22.06
CA SER A 550 -10.99 33.93 22.33
C SER A 550 -10.48 32.58 22.83
N PHE A 551 -9.18 32.33 22.66
CA PHE A 551 -8.54 31.08 23.09
C PHE A 551 -7.39 31.37 24.02
N THR A 552 -7.49 30.89 25.27
CA THR A 552 -6.47 31.04 26.30
C THR A 552 -6.15 29.69 26.92
N GLY A 553 -4.91 29.21 26.77
CA GLY A 553 -4.51 27.90 27.29
C GLY A 553 -5.20 26.74 26.55
N LYS A 554 -6.08 26.01 27.25
CA LYS A 554 -6.93 24.93 26.72
C LYS A 554 -8.43 25.26 26.83
N GLU A 555 -8.74 26.56 26.86
CA GLU A 555 -10.09 27.07 27.05
C GLU A 555 -10.46 28.03 25.92
N ILE A 556 -11.61 27.79 25.31
CA ILE A 556 -12.29 28.73 24.43
C ILE A 556 -13.21 29.58 25.31
N LYS A 557 -13.06 30.91 25.25
CA LYS A 557 -13.85 31.87 26.01
C LYS A 557 -14.74 32.67 25.06
N GLY A 558 -16.05 32.57 25.24
CA GLY A 558 -17.04 33.39 24.57
C GLY A 558 -17.44 34.58 25.44
N GLU A 559 -17.18 35.81 25.00
CA GLU A 559 -17.63 37.02 25.68
C GLU A 559 -19.03 37.42 25.19
N LEU A 560 -19.99 37.47 26.11
CA LEU A 560 -21.35 37.92 25.84
C LEU A 560 -21.49 39.42 26.19
N LEU A 561 -22.14 40.19 25.32
CA LEU A 561 -22.42 41.61 25.55
C LEU A 561 -23.28 41.85 26.81
N VAL A 562 -24.18 40.91 27.11
CA VAL A 562 -25.12 40.95 28.23
C VAL A 562 -25.15 39.59 28.93
N ASN A 563 -25.42 39.57 30.24
CA ASN A 563 -25.64 38.32 30.95
C ASN A 563 -26.97 37.69 30.48
N LEU A 564 -26.90 36.56 29.80
CA LEU A 564 -28.08 35.90 29.22
C LEU A 564 -28.70 34.92 30.24
N PRO A 565 -30.04 34.85 30.35
CA PRO A 565 -30.73 33.74 30.98
C PRO A 565 -30.31 32.40 30.37
N ASP A 566 -30.27 31.33 31.17
CA ASP A 566 -29.81 29.98 30.77
C ASP A 566 -30.47 29.44 29.48
N THR A 567 -31.72 29.81 29.21
CA THR A 567 -32.45 29.41 27.99
C THR A 567 -31.94 30.14 26.73
N LEU A 568 -31.62 31.42 26.84
CA LEU A 568 -31.03 32.21 25.76
C LEU A 568 -29.55 31.86 25.58
N LEU A 569 -28.86 31.52 26.67
CA LEU A 569 -27.49 31.01 26.66
C LEU A 569 -27.40 29.68 25.89
N LEU A 570 -28.33 28.75 26.10
CA LEU A 570 -28.38 27.50 25.34
C LEU A 570 -28.60 27.76 23.83
N ASN A 571 -29.50 28.66 23.47
CA ASN A 571 -29.72 29.02 22.07
C ASN A 571 -28.47 29.62 21.43
N TRP A 572 -27.80 30.52 22.14
CA TRP A 572 -26.54 31.10 21.67
C TRP A 572 -25.46 30.02 21.47
N LEU A 573 -25.32 29.10 22.42
CA LEU A 573 -24.39 27.97 22.33
C LEU A 573 -24.70 27.04 21.17
N PHE A 574 -25.98 26.76 20.93
CA PHE A 574 -26.40 25.95 19.80
C PHE A 574 -25.98 26.56 18.47
N HIS A 575 -26.24 27.86 18.25
CA HIS A 575 -25.84 28.55 17.03
C HIS A 575 -24.32 28.66 16.90
N CYS A 576 -23.63 29.03 17.98
CA CYS A 576 -22.17 29.15 17.98
C CYS A 576 -21.47 27.83 17.68
N LEU A 577 -21.91 26.73 18.31
CA LEU A 577 -21.35 25.40 18.03
C LEU A 577 -21.75 24.86 16.67
N ALA A 578 -22.94 25.19 16.15
CA ALA A 578 -23.35 24.81 14.80
C ALA A 578 -22.46 25.47 13.74
N ASP A 579 -22.11 26.75 13.92
CA ASP A 579 -21.16 27.44 13.04
C ASP A 579 -19.77 26.80 13.11
N CYS A 580 -19.30 26.48 14.31
CA CYS A 580 -18.05 25.74 14.51
C CYS A 580 -18.11 24.36 13.84
N TYR A 581 -19.27 23.68 13.92
CA TYR A 581 -19.49 22.36 13.33
C TYR A 581 -19.51 22.40 11.79
N ALA A 582 -20.06 23.45 11.19
CA ALA A 582 -20.12 23.62 9.75
C ALA A 582 -18.72 23.72 9.10
N VAL A 583 -17.71 24.10 9.88
CA VAL A 583 -16.31 24.21 9.43
C VAL A 583 -15.56 22.87 9.51
N ILE A 584 -16.10 21.86 10.19
CA ILE A 584 -15.46 20.54 10.36
C ILE A 584 -15.00 19.90 9.04
N PRO A 585 -15.73 19.96 7.91
CA PRO A 585 -15.25 19.39 6.64
C PRO A 585 -13.94 19.99 6.11
N ALA A 586 -13.57 21.21 6.56
CA ALA A 586 -12.32 21.87 6.24
C ALA A 586 -11.17 21.51 7.20
N LEU A 587 -11.44 20.78 8.28
CA LEU A 587 -10.47 20.32 9.26
C LEU A 587 -10.17 18.82 9.05
N VAL A 588 -8.94 18.41 9.35
CA VAL A 588 -8.55 17.00 9.29
C VAL A 588 -9.13 16.30 10.51
N LYS A 589 -10.03 15.32 10.29
CA LYS A 589 -10.55 14.43 11.34
C LYS A 589 -9.63 13.21 11.44
N TYR A 590 -9.31 12.83 12.68
CA TYR A 590 -8.63 11.57 12.98
C TYR A 590 -9.63 10.40 13.03
#